data_AF-A0A6A4GAU6-F1
#
_entry.id   AF-A0A6A4GAU6-F1
#
_cell.length_a   1.000
_cell.length_b   1.000
_cell.length_c   1.000
_cell.angle_alpha   90.00
_cell.angle_beta   90.00
_cell.angle_gamma   90.00
#
_symmetry.space_group_name_H-M   'P 1'
#
loop_
_entity.id
_entity.type
_entity.pdbx_description
1 polymer ?
#
loop_
_entity_poly.entity_id
_entity_poly.type
_entity_poly.pdbx_seq_one_letter_code
_entity_poly.pdbx_strand_id
1 'polypeptide(L)'
;IQINICDCRTAPLQLLWLGLFGCAPIHPSLAVELQVLNLVTSLFLRVSPNHTAVSSTLEAFLEDRGYVMKGEDPIRRRFSNALQWYNTLQDRASHFIDELMD
;
A
#
# COMPACT_ATOMS: atom_id res chain seq x y z
N ILE A 1 0.26 -13.10 -9.39
CA ILE A 1 -0.67 -12.14 -10.03
C ILE A 1 -0.02 -11.68 -11.32
N GLN A 2 -0.75 -11.71 -12.44
CA GLN A 2 -0.28 -11.17 -13.73
C GLN A 2 -1.22 -10.02 -14.13
N ILE A 3 -0.64 -8.88 -14.52
CA ILE A 3 -1.39 -7.69 -14.96
C ILE A 3 -0.91 -7.31 -16.37
N ASN A 4 -1.83 -6.88 -17.23
CA ASN A 4 -1.55 -6.55 -18.63
C ASN A 4 -1.49 -5.04 -18.79
N ILE A 5 -0.29 -4.46 -18.75
CA ILE A 5 -0.11 -3.00 -18.74
C ILE A 5 -0.26 -2.45 -20.17
N CYS A 6 -1.16 -1.49 -20.35
CA CYS A 6 -1.25 -0.67 -21.55
C CYS A 6 -1.69 0.76 -21.17
N ASP A 7 -1.59 1.72 -22.08
CA ASP A 7 -2.02 3.10 -21.81
C ASP A 7 -3.50 3.21 -21.41
N CYS A 8 -4.33 2.28 -21.91
CA CYS A 8 -5.76 2.21 -21.59
C CYS A 8 -6.04 1.56 -20.21
N ARG A 9 -5.10 0.77 -19.68
CA ARG A 9 -5.22 0.03 -18.42
C ARG A 9 -3.88 0.06 -17.70
N THR A 10 -3.68 1.12 -16.92
CA THR A 10 -2.46 1.29 -16.13
C THR A 10 -2.36 0.23 -15.02
N ALA A 11 -1.13 -0.09 -14.61
CA ALA A 11 -0.89 -1.04 -13.52
C ALA A 11 -1.60 -0.66 -12.20
N PRO A 12 -1.63 0.62 -11.77
CA PRO A 12 -2.33 1.01 -10.53
C PRO A 12 -3.83 0.75 -10.59
N LEU A 13 -4.48 1.03 -11.73
CA LEU A 13 -5.90 0.77 -11.91
C LEU A 13 -6.19 -0.73 -11.79
N GLN A 14 -5.43 -1.57 -12.49
CA GLN A 14 -5.64 -3.02 -12.42
C GLN A 14 -5.43 -3.59 -11.01
N LEU A 15 -4.44 -3.09 -10.28
CA LEU A 15 -4.21 -3.49 -8.89
C LEU A 15 -5.38 -3.09 -7.99
N LEU A 16 -5.87 -1.85 -8.12
CA LEU A 16 -7.02 -1.36 -7.34
C LEU A 16 -8.28 -2.22 -7.58
N TRP A 17 -8.55 -2.59 -8.83
CA TRP A 17 -9.65 -3.48 -9.18
C TRP A 17 -9.52 -4.88 -8.53
N LEU A 18 -8.30 -5.31 -8.23
CA LEU A 18 -8.02 -6.56 -7.52
C LEU A 18 -7.97 -6.39 -6.00
N GLY A 19 -8.28 -5.21 -5.47
CA GLY A 19 -8.20 -4.92 -4.04
C GLY A 19 -6.77 -4.69 -3.53
N LEU A 20 -5.82 -4.46 -4.43
CA LEU A 20 -4.39 -4.31 -4.13
C LEU A 20 -3.91 -2.89 -4.42
N PHE A 21 -2.87 -2.47 -3.71
CA PHE A 21 -2.26 -1.16 -3.87
C PHE A 21 -0.74 -1.27 -3.99
N GLY A 22 -0.19 -0.66 -5.03
CA GLY A 22 1.24 -0.71 -5.32
C GLY A 22 2.09 0.15 -4.38
N CYS A 23 3.31 -0.28 -4.11
CA CYS A 23 4.30 0.51 -3.37
C CYS A 23 4.85 1.72 -4.15
N ALA A 24 4.52 1.84 -5.44
CA ALA A 24 4.88 2.96 -6.28
C ALA A 24 3.79 3.20 -7.35
N PRO A 25 3.57 4.45 -7.77
CA PRO A 25 2.50 4.80 -8.70
C PRO A 25 2.77 4.37 -10.15
N ILE A 26 4.02 4.22 -10.56
CA ILE A 26 4.38 3.94 -11.97
C ILE A 26 4.87 2.49 -12.13
N HIS A 27 5.80 2.05 -11.28
CA HIS A 27 6.39 0.71 -11.33
C HIS A 27 6.38 0.05 -9.94
N PRO A 28 5.25 -0.52 -9.49
CA PRO A 28 5.16 -1.16 -8.18
C PRO A 28 5.94 -2.49 -8.16
N SER A 29 6.89 -2.61 -7.23
CA SER A 29 7.63 -3.87 -6.99
C SER A 29 6.98 -4.77 -5.93
N LEU A 30 6.04 -4.21 -5.18
CA LEU A 30 5.21 -4.89 -4.19
C LEU A 30 3.81 -4.31 -4.27
N ALA A 31 2.80 -5.16 -4.13
CA ALA A 31 1.42 -4.75 -3.93
C ALA A 31 0.95 -5.23 -2.57
N VAL A 32 0.26 -4.36 -1.84
CA VAL A 32 -0.29 -4.60 -0.50
C VAL A 32 -1.82 -4.56 -0.60
N GLU A 33 -2.51 -5.43 0.12
CA GLU A 33 -3.97 -5.44 0.13
C GLU A 33 -4.55 -4.16 0.76
N LEU A 34 -5.59 -3.60 0.16
CA LEU A 34 -6.24 -2.37 0.63
C LEU A 34 -6.75 -2.48 2.07
N GLN A 35 -7.26 -3.64 2.47
CA GLN A 35 -7.75 -3.85 3.84
C GLN A 35 -6.64 -3.78 4.88
N VAL A 36 -5.44 -4.26 4.54
CA VAL A 36 -4.26 -4.14 5.41
C VAL A 36 -3.84 -2.69 5.55
N LEU A 37 -3.86 -1.92 4.46
CA LEU A 37 -3.56 -0.49 4.50
C LEU A 37 -4.60 0.28 5.33
N ASN A 38 -5.88 -0.01 5.17
CA ASN A 38 -6.96 0.56 5.99
C ASN A 38 -6.79 0.28 7.47
N LEU A 39 -6.47 -0.98 7.83
CA LEU A 39 -6.22 -1.37 9.21
C LEU A 39 -5.07 -0.56 9.81
N VAL A 40 -3.97 -0.40 9.06
CA VAL A 40 -2.77 0.28 9.54
C VAL A 40 -2.98 1.78 9.64
N THR A 41 -3.65 2.40 8.67
CA THR A 41 -4.06 3.81 8.76
C THR A 41 -4.97 4.04 9.96
N SER A 42 -5.94 3.14 10.20
CA SER A 42 -6.83 3.21 11.37
C SER A 42 -6.09 2.98 12.69
N LEU A 43 -5.08 2.10 12.70
CA LEU A 43 -4.22 1.86 13.86
C LEU A 43 -3.44 3.12 14.22
N PHE A 44 -2.92 3.85 13.23
CA PHE A 44 -2.16 5.08 13.45
C PHE A 44 -2.99 6.26 13.96
N LEU A 45 -4.32 6.21 13.83
CA LEU A 45 -5.21 7.15 14.52
C LEU A 45 -5.32 6.89 16.04
N ARG A 46 -4.95 5.69 16.49
CA ARG A 46 -5.10 5.24 17.88
C ARG A 46 -3.77 5.00 18.60
N VAL A 47 -2.68 4.87 17.85
CA VAL A 47 -1.32 4.58 18.33
C VAL A 47 -0.33 5.42 17.54
N SER A 48 0.73 5.92 18.19
CA SER A 48 1.79 6.67 17.50
C SER A 48 2.30 5.90 16.27
N PRO A 49 2.40 6.51 15.09
CA PRO A 49 2.77 5.83 13.86
C PRO A 49 4.19 5.27 13.96
N ASN A 50 4.28 3.95 14.11
CA ASN A 50 5.54 3.21 14.10
C ASN A 50 5.58 2.31 12.88
N HIS A 51 5.93 2.91 11.74
CA HIS A 51 6.08 2.21 10.46
C HIS A 51 7.07 1.04 10.53
N THR A 52 8.10 1.15 11.38
CA THR A 52 9.07 0.09 11.62
C THR A 52 8.43 -1.10 12.32
N ALA A 53 7.69 -0.88 13.42
CA ALA A 53 7.03 -1.98 14.13
C ALA A 53 5.98 -2.68 13.25
N VAL A 54 5.19 -1.93 12.49
CA VAL A 54 4.21 -2.51 11.55
C VAL A 54 4.91 -3.34 10.49
N SER A 55 5.97 -2.80 9.87
CA SER A 55 6.72 -3.55 8.86
C SER A 55 7.41 -4.79 9.42
N SER A 56 8.07 -4.69 10.57
CA SER A 56 8.77 -5.83 11.18
C SER A 56 7.77 -6.92 11.59
N THR A 57 6.58 -6.54 12.05
CA THR A 57 5.49 -7.49 12.30
C THR A 57 5.05 -8.18 11.02
N LEU A 58 4.93 -7.43 9.92
CA LEU A 58 4.55 -7.98 8.62
C LEU A 58 5.64 -8.90 8.04
N GLU A 59 6.92 -8.55 8.20
CA GLU A 59 8.06 -9.39 7.83
C GLU A 59 8.03 -10.70 8.61
N ALA A 60 7.93 -10.65 9.95
CA ALA A 60 7.86 -11.85 10.78
C ALA A 60 6.65 -12.73 10.43
N PHE A 61 5.49 -12.13 10.15
CA PHE A 61 4.28 -12.85 9.74
C PHE A 61 4.42 -13.57 8.39
N LEU A 62 5.19 -12.98 7.46
CA LEU A 62 5.45 -13.56 6.14
C LEU A 62 6.56 -14.62 6.21
N GLU A 63 7.60 -14.39 7.02
CA GLU A 63 8.66 -15.36 7.29
C GLU A 63 8.12 -16.64 7.90
N ASP A 64 7.20 -16.56 8.86
CA ASP A 64 6.53 -17.72 9.48
C ASP A 64 5.77 -18.58 8.46
N ARG A 65 5.35 -17.99 7.34
CA ARG A 65 4.69 -18.68 6.21
C ARG A 65 5.65 -19.10 5.10
N GLY A 66 6.96 -18.95 5.31
CA GLY A 66 8.00 -19.33 4.35
C GLY A 66 8.27 -18.29 3.25
N TYR A 67 7.69 -17.09 3.35
CA TYR A 67 7.94 -16.00 2.40
C TYR A 67 9.10 -15.14 2.88
N VAL A 68 10.32 -15.53 2.53
CA VAL A 68 11.55 -14.78 2.85
C VAL A 68 11.90 -13.84 1.69
N MET A 69 11.88 -12.54 1.96
CA MET A 69 12.36 -11.54 1.00
C MET A 69 13.85 -11.27 1.22
N LYS A 70 14.66 -11.38 0.16
CA LYS A 70 16.11 -11.11 0.25
C LYS A 70 16.39 -9.60 0.20
N GLY A 71 17.20 -9.10 1.13
CA GLY A 71 17.69 -7.71 1.16
C GLY A 71 17.69 -7.12 2.58
N GLU A 72 18.23 -5.91 2.70
CA GLU A 72 18.11 -5.11 3.93
C GLU A 72 16.75 -4.40 3.94
N ASP A 73 15.95 -4.62 4.99
CA ASP A 73 14.62 -4.03 5.19
C ASP A 73 13.66 -4.13 3.97
N PRO A 74 13.47 -5.34 3.40
CA PRO A 74 12.80 -5.51 2.12
C PRO A 74 11.34 -5.06 2.13
N ILE A 75 10.64 -5.14 3.27
CA ILE A 75 9.24 -4.72 3.40
C ILE A 75 9.14 -3.30 3.93
N ARG A 76 10.01 -2.88 4.85
CA ARG A 76 9.86 -1.57 5.53
C ARG A 76 9.75 -0.42 4.55
N ARG A 77 10.67 -0.35 3.59
CA ARG A 77 10.67 0.72 2.59
C ARG A 77 9.47 0.62 1.66
N ARG A 78 9.14 -0.58 1.18
CA ARG A 78 8.05 -0.79 0.20
C ARG A 78 6.68 -0.56 0.82
N PHE A 79 6.46 -1.06 2.03
CA PHE A 79 5.24 -0.89 2.80
C PHE A 79 5.04 0.58 3.19
N SER A 80 6.09 1.26 3.69
CA SER A 80 6.02 2.68 4.01
C SER A 80 5.66 3.52 2.78
N ASN A 81 6.25 3.23 1.62
CA ASN A 81 5.90 3.90 0.38
C ASN A 81 4.45 3.62 -0.04
N ALA A 82 3.99 2.37 0.03
CA ALA A 82 2.60 2.02 -0.27
C ALA A 82 1.63 2.79 0.61
N LEU A 83 1.90 2.84 1.92
CA LEU A 83 1.07 3.56 2.88
C LEU A 83 1.07 5.07 2.63
N GLN A 84 2.22 5.66 2.32
CA GLN A 84 2.31 7.09 1.98
C GLN A 84 1.46 7.42 0.75
N TRP A 85 1.62 6.65 -0.34
CA TRP A 85 0.85 6.87 -1.56
C TRP A 85 -0.65 6.61 -1.37
N TYR A 86 -1.00 5.65 -0.52
CA TYR A 86 -2.38 5.35 -0.16
C TYR A 86 -3.03 6.51 0.61
N ASN A 87 -2.32 7.10 1.56
CA ASN A 87 -2.81 8.28 2.29
C ASN A 87 -2.96 9.49 1.36
N THR A 88 -1.99 9.73 0.46
CA THR A 88 -2.10 10.79 -0.56
C THR A 88 -3.30 10.58 -1.49
N LEU A 89 -3.62 9.33 -1.85
CA LEU A 89 -4.78 9.03 -2.67
C LEU A 89 -6.09 9.34 -1.93
N GLN A 90 -6.21 8.93 -0.67
CA GLN A 90 -7.37 9.22 0.16
C GLN A 90 -7.59 10.72 0.35
N ASP A 91 -6.52 11.46 0.60
CA ASP A 91 -6.54 12.92 0.76
C ASP A 91 -7.06 13.60 -0.52
N ARG A 92 -6.50 13.25 -1.67
CA ARG A 92 -6.96 13.77 -2.97
C ARG A 92 -8.40 13.38 -3.31
N ALA A 93 -8.79 12.15 -2.98
CA ALA A 93 -10.16 11.69 -3.20
C ALA A 93 -11.16 12.46 -2.33
N SER A 94 -10.80 12.75 -1.08
CA SER A 94 -11.62 13.56 -0.17
C SER A 94 -11.76 14.98 -0.69
N HIS A 95 -10.64 15.62 -1.06
CA HIS A 95 -10.65 16.96 -1.65
C HIS A 95 -11.51 17.06 -2.92
N PHE A 96 -11.44 16.06 -3.81
CA PHE A 96 -12.25 16.03 -5.02
C PHE A 96 -13.76 15.89 -4.72
N ILE A 97 -14.11 15.15 -3.68
CA ILE A 97 -15.51 15.02 -3.23
C ILE A 97 -15.99 16.35 -2.65
N ASP A 98 -15.17 17.02 -1.84
CA ASP A 98 -15.50 18.32 -1.26
C ASP A 98 -15.74 19.38 -2.36
N GLU A 99 -14.86 19.45 -3.36
CA GLU A 99 -15.03 20.34 -4.53
C GLU A 99 -16.29 20.06 -5.36
N LEU A 100 -16.80 18.82 -5.35
CA LEU A 100 -18.04 18.44 -6.05
C LEU A 100 -19.30 18.79 -5.25
N MET A 101 -19.17 18.97 -3.94
CA MET A 101 -20.27 19.30 -3.04
C MET A 101 -20.49 20.81 -2.86
N ASP A 102 -19.47 21.62 -3.15
CA ASP A 102 -19.53 23.09 -3.23
C ASP A 102 -20.08 23.59 -4.58
#